data_AF-A0A5D8ZW04-F1
#
_entry.id   AF-A0A5D8ZW04-F1
#
_cell.length_a   1.000
_cell.length_b   1.000
_cell.length_c   1.000
_cell.angle_alpha   90.00
_cell.angle_beta   90.00
_cell.angle_gamma   90.00
#
_symmetry.space_group_name_H-M   'P 1'
#
loop_
_entity.id
_entity.type
_entity.pdbx_description
1 polymer ?
#
loop_
_entity_poly.entity_id
_entity_poly.type
_entity_poly.pdbx_seq_one_letter_code
_entity_poly.pdbx_strand_id
1 'polypeptide(L)'
;MDANEILDYCLAKKGVTESFPFDNETLVLKVDTKMFLLMGLERQPLSINVKTDPEWSAELREQYPQITGAYHMNKTHWNSVTTDGLKRDLIFKLIDHSYDLVFKSLTKKAQNAVNSL
;
A
#
# COMPACT_ATOMS: atom_id res chain seq x y z
N MET A 1 1.16 7.71 -13.20
CA MET A 1 1.26 6.28 -12.88
C MET A 1 -0.17 5.77 -12.89
N ASP A 2 -0.45 4.65 -13.54
CA ASP A 2 -1.82 4.09 -13.58
C ASP A 2 -1.96 2.88 -12.63
N ALA A 3 -3.17 2.34 -12.54
CA ALA A 3 -3.47 1.23 -11.64
C ALA A 3 -2.73 -0.06 -12.03
N ASN A 4 -2.49 -0.29 -13.33
CA ASN A 4 -1.78 -1.48 -13.81
C ASN A 4 -0.30 -1.41 -13.43
N GLU A 5 0.36 -0.25 -13.59
CA GLU A 5 1.75 -0.06 -13.18
C GLU A 5 1.94 -0.32 -11.67
N ILE A 6 0.99 0.09 -10.82
CA ILE A 6 0.99 -0.21 -9.38
C ILE A 6 0.79 -1.70 -9.12
N LEU A 7 -0.19 -2.31 -9.81
CA LEU A 7 -0.52 -3.72 -9.64
C LEU A 7 0.68 -4.60 -10.01
N ASP A 8 1.26 -4.40 -11.19
CA ASP A 8 2.43 -5.13 -11.68
C ASP A 8 3.61 -5.01 -10.70
N TYR A 9 3.87 -3.79 -10.21
CA TYR A 9 4.93 -3.55 -9.22
C TYR A 9 4.71 -4.32 -7.91
N CYS A 10 3.46 -4.40 -7.45
CA CYS A 10 3.12 -5.13 -6.24
C CYS A 10 3.18 -6.65 -6.45
N LEU A 11 2.68 -7.16 -7.58
CA LEU A 11 2.67 -8.59 -7.90
C LEU A 11 4.07 -9.16 -8.11
N ALA A 12 5.05 -8.33 -8.46
CA ALA A 12 6.46 -8.72 -8.50
C ALA A 12 7.05 -9.06 -7.11
N LYS A 13 6.36 -8.73 -6.02
CA LYS A 13 6.81 -9.01 -4.64
C LYS A 13 6.38 -10.41 -4.21
N LYS A 14 7.21 -11.06 -3.39
CA LYS A 14 6.95 -12.42 -2.89
C LYS A 14 5.67 -12.48 -2.06
N GLY A 15 4.89 -13.53 -2.26
CA GLY A 15 3.71 -13.84 -1.43
C GLY A 15 2.59 -12.81 -1.51
N VAL A 16 2.55 -11.99 -2.57
CA VAL A 16 1.45 -11.06 -2.81
C VAL A 16 0.24 -11.77 -3.40
N THR A 17 -0.94 -11.44 -2.89
CA THR A 17 -2.22 -11.92 -3.41
C THR A 17 -3.22 -10.76 -3.53
N GLU A 18 -4.14 -10.91 -4.47
CA GLU A 18 -5.23 -9.97 -4.77
C GLU A 18 -6.53 -10.44 -4.14
N SER A 19 -7.37 -9.49 -3.71
CA SER A 19 -8.73 -9.78 -3.27
C SER A 19 -9.64 -8.55 -3.36
N PHE A 20 -10.94 -8.80 -3.40
CA PHE A 20 -12.01 -7.80 -3.50
C PHE A 20 -12.99 -7.96 -2.31
N PRO A 21 -12.55 -7.67 -1.07
CA PRO A 21 -13.31 -8.05 0.12
C PRO A 21 -14.51 -7.13 0.42
N PHE A 22 -14.65 -6.01 -0.28
CA PHE A 22 -15.69 -5.00 -0.04
C PHE A 22 -16.71 -4.94 -1.17
N ASP A 23 -16.23 -4.92 -2.40
CA ASP A 23 -16.96 -4.79 -3.66
C ASP A 23 -16.05 -5.27 -4.81
N ASN A 24 -16.53 -5.21 -6.05
CA ASN A 24 -15.80 -5.68 -7.23
C ASN A 24 -14.81 -4.64 -7.84
N GLU A 25 -14.61 -3.49 -7.19
CA GLU A 25 -13.83 -2.37 -7.74
C GLU A 25 -12.65 -1.96 -6.84
N THR A 26 -12.74 -2.28 -5.55
CA THR A 26 -11.75 -1.98 -4.52
C THR A 26 -10.80 -3.16 -4.36
N LEU A 27 -9.67 -3.05 -5.06
CA LEU A 27 -8.58 -4.01 -4.96
C LEU A 27 -7.87 -3.89 -3.61
N VAL A 28 -7.65 -5.03 -2.96
CA VAL A 28 -6.83 -5.18 -1.76
C VAL A 28 -5.69 -6.15 -2.02
N LEU A 29 -4.47 -5.67 -1.88
CA LEU A 29 -3.25 -6.46 -1.97
C LEU A 29 -2.74 -6.84 -0.58
N LYS A 30 -2.42 -8.12 -0.42
CA LYS A 30 -1.97 -8.72 0.84
C LYS A 30 -0.62 -9.40 0.65
N VAL A 31 0.20 -9.38 1.70
CA VAL A 31 1.33 -10.30 1.87
C VAL A 31 0.91 -11.35 2.89
N ASP A 32 0.91 -12.62 2.46
CA ASP A 32 0.24 -13.70 3.20
C ASP A 32 -1.23 -13.29 3.51
N THR A 33 -1.60 -13.20 4.78
CA THR A 33 -2.97 -12.90 5.23
C THR A 33 -3.22 -11.42 5.49
N LYS A 34 -2.20 -10.56 5.42
CA LYS A 34 -2.29 -9.15 5.85
C LYS A 34 -2.21 -8.18 4.69
N MET A 35 -3.15 -7.23 4.66
CA MET A 35 -3.20 -6.14 3.68
C MET A 35 -2.04 -5.16 3.85
N PHE A 36 -1.43 -4.77 2.74
CA PHE A 36 -0.45 -3.68 2.67
C PHE A 36 -0.81 -2.58 1.66
N LEU A 37 -1.73 -2.84 0.72
CA LEU A 37 -2.21 -1.82 -0.21
C LEU A 37 -3.69 -2.00 -0.51
N LEU A 38 -4.40 -0.88 -0.63
CA LEU A 38 -5.78 -0.82 -1.14
C LEU A 38 -5.86 0.24 -2.23
N MET A 39 -6.54 -0.05 -3.33
CA MET A 39 -6.66 0.83 -4.49
C MET A 39 -8.05 0.66 -5.14
N GLY A 40 -8.71 1.76 -5.47
CA GLY A 40 -9.91 1.71 -6.32
C GLY A 40 -9.49 1.76 -7.79
N LEU A 41 -9.76 0.70 -8.55
CA LEU A 41 -9.25 0.56 -9.92
C LEU A 41 -9.78 1.64 -10.88
N GLU A 42 -11.05 2.02 -10.71
CA GLU A 42 -11.73 3.01 -11.57
C GLU A 42 -11.74 4.43 -10.98
N ARG A 43 -11.12 4.63 -9.80
CA ARG A 43 -11.15 5.92 -9.13
C ARG A 43 -10.19 6.91 -9.80
N GLN A 44 -10.70 8.08 -10.16
CA GLN A 44 -9.90 9.19 -10.69
C GLN A 44 -10.07 10.45 -9.82
N PRO A 45 -8.96 11.12 -9.40
CA PRO A 45 -7.57 10.72 -9.63
C PRO A 45 -7.22 9.43 -8.87
N LEU A 46 -6.29 8.64 -9.43
CA LEU A 46 -5.87 7.37 -8.84
C LEU A 46 -5.30 7.57 -7.43
N SER A 47 -5.83 6.79 -6.48
CA SER A 47 -5.44 6.88 -5.09
C SER A 47 -5.23 5.50 -4.47
N ILE A 48 -4.15 5.37 -3.69
CA ILE A 48 -3.81 4.16 -2.95
C ILE A 48 -3.78 4.44 -1.45
N ASN A 49 -4.15 3.44 -0.65
CA ASN A 49 -3.94 3.44 0.79
C ASN A 49 -2.77 2.53 1.16
N VAL A 50 -1.79 3.06 1.87
CA VAL A 50 -0.55 2.36 2.26
C VAL A 50 -0.17 2.66 3.71
N LYS A 51 0.52 1.74 4.36
CA LYS A 51 1.10 1.95 5.70
C LYS A 51 2.45 2.63 5.62
N THR A 52 2.69 3.53 6.56
CA THR A 52 4.02 4.01 6.91
C THR A 52 4.18 4.03 8.43
N ASP A 53 5.40 4.18 8.92
CA ASP A 53 5.61 4.43 10.34
C ASP A 53 5.05 5.82 10.72
N PRO A 54 4.74 6.05 12.00
CA PRO A 54 4.06 7.28 12.42
C PRO A 54 4.86 8.56 12.16
N GLU A 55 6.18 8.52 12.35
CA GLU A 55 7.06 9.68 12.17
C GLU A 55 7.09 10.08 10.70
N TRP A 56 7.34 9.13 9.80
CA TRP A 56 7.34 9.40 8.36
C TRP A 56 5.95 9.80 7.85
N SER A 57 4.87 9.26 8.42
CA SER A 57 3.50 9.67 8.07
C SER A 57 3.27 11.16 8.32
N ALA A 58 3.79 11.70 9.42
CA ALA A 58 3.65 13.11 9.75
C ALA A 58 4.42 13.98 8.74
N GLU A 59 5.68 13.65 8.48
CA GLU A 59 6.53 14.35 7.51
C GLU A 59 5.93 14.35 6.11
N LEU A 60 5.42 13.21 5.65
CA LEU A 60 4.82 13.07 4.32
C LEU A 60 3.61 13.98 4.15
N ARG A 61 2.75 14.08 5.16
CA ARG A 61 1.53 14.91 5.10
C ARG A 61 1.84 16.40 5.18
N GLU A 62 2.95 16.77 5.81
CA GLU A 62 3.44 18.16 5.82
C GLU A 62 4.04 18.55 4.46
N GLN A 63 4.80 17.64 3.84
CA GLN A 63 5.52 17.93 2.60
C GLN A 63 4.68 17.78 1.33
N TYR A 64 3.71 16.86 1.32
CA TYR A 64 2.98 16.48 0.12
C TYR A 64 1.46 16.64 0.31
N PRO A 65 0.81 17.63 -0.35
CA PRO A 65 -0.63 17.83 -0.22
C PRO A 65 -1.45 16.65 -0.76
N GLN A 66 -0.87 15.80 -1.61
CA GLN A 66 -1.50 14.57 -2.11
C GLN A 66 -1.57 13.45 -1.08
N ILE A 67 -0.86 13.57 0.05
CA ILE A 67 -0.78 12.54 1.08
C ILE A 67 -1.56 13.01 2.30
N THR A 68 -2.60 12.26 2.66
CA THR A 68 -3.48 12.57 3.78
C THR A 68 -3.71 11.32 4.64
N GLY A 69 -4.33 11.48 5.82
CA GLY A 69 -4.71 10.33 6.63
C GLY A 69 -5.81 9.50 5.97
N ALA A 70 -5.61 8.18 5.84
CA ALA A 70 -6.56 7.32 5.17
C ALA A 70 -7.93 7.26 5.88
N TYR A 71 -9.00 7.45 5.11
CA TYR A 71 -10.38 7.33 5.60
C TYR A 71 -10.69 5.89 6.03
N HIS A 72 -11.53 5.71 7.05
CA HIS A 72 -11.86 4.41 7.68
C HIS A 72 -10.68 3.58 8.22
N MET A 73 -9.45 4.08 8.18
CA MET A 73 -8.27 3.40 8.70
C MET A 73 -7.66 4.14 9.89
N ASN A 74 -6.73 3.48 10.58
CA ASN A 74 -5.92 4.13 11.61
C ASN A 74 -4.96 5.12 10.96
N LYS A 75 -5.31 6.41 11.03
CA LYS A 75 -4.58 7.53 10.42
C LYS A 75 -3.19 7.75 11.03
N THR A 76 -2.83 7.12 12.14
CA THR A 76 -1.45 7.15 12.63
C THR A 76 -0.51 6.35 11.73
N HIS A 77 -1.02 5.30 11.08
CA HIS A 77 -0.22 4.38 10.28
C HIS A 77 -0.58 4.40 8.79
N TRP A 78 -1.82 4.71 8.45
CA TRP A 78 -2.32 4.60 7.09
C TRP A 78 -2.48 5.97 6.43
N ASN A 79 -1.99 6.05 5.20
CA ASN A 79 -2.07 7.23 4.35
C ASN A 79 -2.90 6.94 3.11
N SER A 80 -3.72 7.91 2.72
CA SER A 80 -4.33 8.00 1.39
C SER A 80 -3.41 8.85 0.53
N VAL A 81 -2.94 8.27 -0.57
CA VAL A 81 -1.95 8.87 -1.49
C VAL A 81 -2.61 9.03 -2.84
N THR A 82 -2.90 10.27 -3.25
CA THR A 82 -3.27 10.56 -4.63
C THR A 82 -2.01 10.59 -5.48
N THR A 83 -1.96 9.77 -6.53
CA THR A 83 -0.70 9.53 -7.27
C THR A 83 -0.33 10.68 -8.23
N ASP A 84 -1.31 11.47 -8.65
CA ASP A 84 -1.12 12.59 -9.56
C ASP A 84 -0.17 13.65 -8.98
N GLY A 85 0.82 14.04 -9.78
CA GLY A 85 1.83 15.05 -9.40
C GLY A 85 2.90 14.55 -8.41
N LEU A 86 2.86 13.30 -7.96
CA LEU A 86 3.93 12.69 -7.17
C LEU A 86 4.98 12.03 -8.08
N LYS A 87 6.24 12.04 -7.64
CA LYS A 87 7.32 11.30 -8.31
C LYS A 87 7.09 9.80 -8.15
N ARG A 88 7.27 9.02 -9.22
CA ARG A 88 7.09 7.56 -9.22
C ARG A 88 7.92 6.88 -8.12
N ASP A 89 9.18 7.26 -7.98
CA ASP A 89 10.08 6.70 -6.96
C ASP A 89 9.55 6.87 -5.53
N LEU A 90 8.86 7.99 -5.24
CA LEU A 90 8.24 8.18 -3.94
C LEU A 90 7.06 7.22 -3.74
N ILE A 91 6.25 7.01 -4.77
CA ILE A 91 5.09 6.11 -4.69
C ILE A 91 5.57 4.66 -4.50
N PHE A 92 6.56 4.20 -5.26
CA PHE A 92 7.16 2.88 -5.06
C PHE A 92 7.79 2.74 -3.68
N LYS A 93 8.50 3.76 -3.18
CA LYS A 93 9.03 3.76 -1.82
C LYS A 93 7.94 3.61 -0.75
N LEU A 94 6.79 4.27 -0.92
CA LEU A 94 5.65 4.13 -0.01
C LEU A 94 5.06 2.71 -0.04
N ILE A 95 4.95 2.11 -1.23
CA ILE A 95 4.48 0.73 -1.41
C ILE A 95 5.44 -0.25 -0.75
N ASP A 96 6.75 -0.11 -1.01
CA ASP A 96 7.79 -0.96 -0.43
C ASP A 96 7.78 -0.92 1.09
N HIS A 97 7.70 0.29 1.65
CA HIS A 97 7.67 0.46 3.09
C HIS A 97 6.41 -0.15 3.73
N SER A 98 5.26 0.00 3.08
CA SER A 98 4.02 -0.64 3.54
C SER A 98 4.12 -2.16 3.52
N TYR A 99 4.62 -2.73 2.42
CA TYR A 99 4.86 -4.17 2.29
C TYR A 99 5.80 -4.66 3.40
N ASP A 100 6.93 -4.00 3.59
CA ASP A 100 7.94 -4.36 4.59
C ASP A 100 7.41 -4.29 6.02
N LEU A 101 6.69 -3.23 6.38
CA LEU A 101 6.08 -3.09 7.71
C LEU A 101 5.07 -4.21 7.97
N VAL A 102 4.25 -4.53 6.97
CA VAL A 102 3.24 -5.58 7.09
C VAL A 102 3.89 -6.96 7.16
N PHE A 103 4.87 -7.25 6.30
CA PHE A 103 5.66 -8.48 6.31
C PHE A 103 6.36 -8.70 7.66
N LYS A 104 7.03 -7.66 8.19
CA LYS A 104 7.68 -7.70 9.50
C LYS A 104 6.69 -7.96 10.64
N SER A 105 5.42 -7.57 10.48
CA SER A 105 4.35 -7.84 11.44
C SER A 105 3.78 -9.26 11.38
N LEU A 106 4.16 -10.08 10.40
CA LEU A 106 3.74 -11.48 10.31
C LEU A 106 4.44 -12.34 11.37
N THR A 107 3.86 -13.51 11.66
CA THR A 107 4.54 -14.51 12.49
C THR A 107 5.80 -15.01 11.79
N LYS A 108 6.80 -15.50 12.54
CA LYS A 108 8.03 -16.05 11.93
C LYS A 108 7.76 -17.21 10.98
N LYS A 109 6.76 -18.04 11.27
CA LYS A 109 6.32 -19.11 10.36
C LYS A 109 5.86 -18.55 9.01
N ALA A 110 5.01 -17.52 9.03
CA ALA A 110 4.51 -16.89 7.80
C ALA A 110 5.62 -16.15 7.05
N GLN A 111 6.53 -15.44 7.74
CA GLN A 111 7.70 -14.81 7.12
C GLN A 111 8.56 -15.84 6.38
N ASN A 112 8.82 -17.00 6.99
CA ASN A 112 9.61 -18.07 6.37
C ASN A 112 8.91 -18.67 5.15
N ALA A 113 7.59 -18.86 5.21
CA ALA A 113 6.80 -19.37 4.08
C ALA A 113 6.89 -18.42 2.88
N VAL A 114 6.69 -17.11 3.11
CA VAL A 114 6.81 -16.08 2.06
C VAL A 114 8.22 -16.01 1.49
N ASN A 115 9.26 -16.09 2.34
CA ASN A 115 10.66 -16.03 1.89
C ASN A 115 11.08 -17.24 1.02
N SER A 116 10.40 -18.38 1.17
CA SER A 116 10.69 -19.63 0.47
C SER A 116 9.99 -19.76 -0.89
N LEU A 117 9.19 -18.75 -1.29
CA LEU A 117 8.67 -18.60 -2.65
C LEU A 117 9.76 -18.07 -3.59
#